data_AF-A0A838RWU8-F1
#
_entry.id   AF-A0A838RWU8-F1
#
_cell.length_a   1.000
_cell.length_b   1.000
_cell.length_c   1.000
_cell.angle_alpha   90.00
_cell.angle_beta   90.00
_cell.angle_gamma   90.00
#
_symmetry.space_group_name_H-M   'P 1'
#
loop_
_entity.id
_entity.type
_entity.pdbx_description
1 polymer ?
#
loop_
_entity_poly.entity_id
_entity_poly.type
_entity_poly.pdbx_seq_one_letter_code
_entity_poly.pdbx_strand_id
1 'polypeptide(L)'
;MSKENRSGVALIIVLVFVVLLTGLVTVFFSRATTDRQLAAATFNQVKADVLARSAAEVIVGDLKQEIVTGTPITAGNIAPQRSPLPAIGSTPTIPNLIRRSVRSDALPPPAVASRASAVNSATDAPLNGRTVSLSRWNRHYLVPKANTGNDSSDPISGAPMFASPQFWAPDWVLVTRSGPAVQSGIGTGASALNNPVSTNTSFVTGRYAYAVYDEGGLLDFNIAGYPFPSPSPVATPPSLVTGIGRKGTAALADLTGIRLTAGGATASQPSLTRLVAWRNYATVQATGVFPALASSDQTQAPFLAFALGSPQVGINNSLLTVA
;
A
#
# COMPACT_ATOMS: atom_id res chain seq x y z
N MET A 1 21.69 78.49 9.86
CA MET A 1 21.21 77.16 9.44
C MET A 1 19.87 77.36 8.73
N SER A 2 19.91 77.45 7.39
CA SER A 2 18.80 77.96 6.57
C SER A 2 17.59 77.00 6.57
N LYS A 3 16.41 77.58 6.35
CA LYS A 3 15.10 76.89 6.33
C LYS A 3 15.06 75.70 5.34
N GLU A 4 15.92 75.74 4.32
CA GLU A 4 16.06 74.72 3.26
C GLU A 4 16.65 73.40 3.78
N ASN A 5 17.65 73.42 4.68
CA ASN A 5 18.20 72.19 5.28
C ASN A 5 17.20 71.46 6.19
N ARG A 6 16.22 72.18 6.75
CA ARG A 6 15.18 71.57 7.59
C ARG A 6 14.13 70.82 6.77
N SER A 7 13.81 71.30 5.57
CA SER A 7 12.89 70.60 4.64
C SER A 7 13.47 69.30 4.11
N GLY A 8 14.78 69.27 3.79
CA GLY A 8 15.44 68.04 3.33
C GLY A 8 15.45 66.92 4.38
N VAL A 9 15.75 67.27 5.63
CA VAL A 9 15.76 66.31 6.75
C VAL A 9 14.35 65.79 7.07
N ALA A 10 13.34 66.66 7.04
CA ALA A 10 11.95 66.25 7.25
C ALA A 10 11.46 65.26 6.18
N LEU A 11 11.85 65.47 4.91
CA LEU A 11 11.52 64.56 3.81
C LEU A 11 12.14 63.17 4.02
N ILE A 12 13.40 63.09 4.42
CA ILE A 12 14.09 61.81 4.68
C ILE A 12 13.41 61.05 5.83
N ILE A 13 13.06 61.74 6.92
CA ILE A 13 12.38 61.13 8.06
C ILE A 13 11.02 60.55 7.63
N VAL A 14 10.21 61.32 6.90
CA VAL A 14 8.91 60.86 6.40
C VAL A 14 9.07 59.66 5.47
N LEU A 15 10.06 59.69 4.56
CA LEU A 15 10.32 58.58 3.64
C LEU A 15 10.67 57.30 4.42
N VAL A 16 11.53 57.39 5.43
CA VAL A 16 11.90 56.25 6.28
C VAL A 16 10.68 55.70 7.02
N PHE A 17 9.81 56.56 7.56
CA PHE A 17 8.57 56.12 8.20
C PHE A 17 7.61 55.43 7.23
N VAL A 18 7.46 55.94 6.01
CA VAL A 18 6.62 55.33 4.98
C VAL A 18 7.18 53.96 4.56
N VAL A 19 8.49 53.84 4.39
CA VAL A 19 9.15 52.56 4.07
C VAL A 19 8.98 51.55 5.20
N LEU A 20 9.20 51.95 6.46
CA LEU A 20 8.98 51.10 7.63
C LEU A 20 7.52 50.64 7.73
N LEU A 21 6.56 51.55 7.55
CA LEU A 21 5.14 51.23 7.58
C LEU A 21 4.77 50.25 6.46
N THR A 22 5.25 50.50 5.24
CA THR A 22 4.98 49.63 4.08
C THR A 22 5.60 48.24 4.29
N GLY A 23 6.81 48.17 4.82
CA GLY A 23 7.47 46.92 5.18
C GLY A 23 6.69 46.14 6.24
N LEU A 24 6.25 46.81 7.32
CA LEU A 24 5.44 46.21 8.37
C LEU A 24 4.12 45.64 7.83
N VAL A 25 3.42 46.43 7.01
CA VAL A 25 2.13 46.04 6.40
C VAL A 25 2.32 44.84 5.46
N THR A 26 3.37 44.85 4.64
CA THR A 26 3.67 43.75 3.71
C THR A 26 3.99 42.45 4.45
N VAL A 27 4.81 42.53 5.51
CA VAL A 27 5.14 41.36 6.36
C VAL A 27 3.89 40.83 7.04
N PHE A 28 3.03 41.69 7.57
CA PHE A 28 1.78 41.28 8.20
C PHE A 28 0.87 40.54 7.21
N PHE A 29 0.65 41.09 6.01
CA PHE A 29 -0.18 40.42 4.99
C PHE A 29 0.44 39.12 4.46
N SER A 30 1.76 39.08 4.29
CA SER A 30 2.48 37.87 3.89
C SER A 30 2.29 36.75 4.93
N ARG A 31 2.46 37.08 6.22
CA ARG A 31 2.25 36.13 7.31
C ARG A 31 0.80 35.67 7.40
N ALA A 32 -0.16 36.60 7.39
CA ALA A 32 -1.59 36.26 7.47
C ALA A 32 -2.05 35.37 6.29
N THR A 33 -1.53 35.61 5.09
CA THR A 33 -1.85 34.78 3.91
C THR A 33 -1.27 33.37 4.05
N THR A 34 -0.02 33.26 4.52
CA THR A 34 0.64 31.97 4.76
C THR A 34 -0.07 31.17 5.84
N ASP A 35 -0.41 31.80 6.96
CA ASP A 35 -1.12 31.17 8.07
C ASP A 35 -2.51 30.67 7.62
N ARG A 36 -3.23 31.45 6.79
CA ARG A 36 -4.51 31.02 6.23
C ARG A 36 -4.38 29.85 5.26
N GLN A 37 -3.36 29.85 4.40
CA GLN A 37 -3.10 28.74 3.49
C GLN A 37 -2.74 27.46 4.24
N LEU A 38 -1.88 27.58 5.27
CA LEU A 38 -1.51 26.46 6.13
C LEU A 38 -2.73 25.93 6.89
N ALA A 39 -3.53 26.79 7.51
CA ALA A 39 -4.74 26.39 8.21
C ALA A 39 -5.73 25.67 7.29
N ALA A 40 -5.92 26.15 6.05
CA ALA A 40 -6.76 25.49 5.06
C ALA A 40 -6.20 24.12 4.64
N ALA A 41 -4.88 24.00 4.45
CA ALA A 41 -4.23 22.73 4.11
C ALA A 41 -4.38 21.71 5.25
N THR A 42 -4.08 22.10 6.49
CA THR A 42 -4.24 21.25 7.69
C THR A 42 -5.68 20.80 7.86
N PHE A 43 -6.65 21.71 7.71
CA PHE A 43 -8.07 21.37 7.82
C PHE A 43 -8.52 20.36 6.75
N ASN A 44 -8.08 20.54 5.50
CA ASN A 44 -8.38 19.60 4.43
C ASN A 44 -7.73 18.22 4.67
N GLN A 45 -6.53 18.19 5.24
CA GLN A 45 -5.85 16.96 5.60
C GLN A 45 -6.59 16.20 6.71
N VAL A 46 -7.01 16.90 7.78
CA VAL A 46 -7.80 16.28 8.87
C VAL A 46 -9.13 15.75 8.33
N LYS A 47 -9.83 16.52 7.48
CA LYS A 47 -11.06 16.06 6.82
C LYS A 47 -10.84 14.79 6.00
N ALA A 48 -9.76 14.73 5.23
CA ALA A 48 -9.42 13.56 4.43
C ALA A 48 -9.08 12.34 5.31
N ASP A 49 -8.37 12.54 6.42
CA ASP A 49 -8.02 11.46 7.36
C ASP A 49 -9.26 10.88 8.05
N VAL A 50 -10.13 11.75 8.57
CA VAL A 50 -11.39 11.33 9.21
C VAL A 50 -12.28 10.59 8.20
N LEU A 51 -12.38 11.10 6.97
CA LEU A 51 -13.11 10.42 5.89
C LEU A 51 -12.51 9.05 5.56
N ALA A 52 -11.18 8.94 5.49
CA ALA A 52 -10.49 7.69 5.19
C ALA A 52 -10.68 6.64 6.29
N ARG A 53 -10.62 7.05 7.57
CA ARG A 53 -10.89 6.16 8.72
C ARG A 53 -12.34 5.66 8.71
N SER A 54 -13.30 6.57 8.51
CA SER A 54 -14.71 6.20 8.39
C SER A 54 -14.96 5.25 7.21
N ALA A 55 -14.33 5.51 6.05
CA ALA A 55 -14.41 4.61 4.91
C ALA A 55 -13.84 3.22 5.21
N ALA A 56 -12.71 3.13 5.93
CA ALA A 56 -12.13 1.87 6.35
C ALA A 56 -13.07 1.09 7.28
N GLU A 57 -13.74 1.75 8.22
CA GLU A 57 -14.73 1.13 9.11
C GLU A 57 -15.93 0.57 8.34
N VAL A 58 -16.43 1.30 7.34
CA VAL A 58 -17.51 0.83 6.46
C VAL A 58 -17.07 -0.44 5.71
N ILE A 59 -15.88 -0.42 5.10
CA ILE A 59 -15.35 -1.57 4.36
C ILE A 59 -15.15 -2.78 5.27
N VAL A 60 -14.59 -2.58 6.47
CA VAL A 60 -14.42 -3.65 7.47
C VAL A 60 -15.78 -4.19 7.93
N GLY A 61 -16.77 -3.32 8.11
CA GLY A 61 -18.14 -3.69 8.43
C GLY A 61 -18.76 -4.59 7.36
N ASP A 62 -18.61 -4.22 6.09
CA ASP A 62 -19.09 -5.02 4.96
C ASP A 62 -18.45 -6.42 4.91
N LEU A 63 -17.13 -6.49 5.12
CA LEU A 63 -16.40 -7.76 5.15
C LEU A 63 -16.81 -8.64 6.34
N LYS A 64 -17.06 -8.03 7.52
CA LYS A 64 -17.58 -8.76 8.69
C LYS A 64 -19.00 -9.26 8.47
N GLN A 65 -19.86 -8.44 7.86
CA GLN A 65 -21.24 -8.81 7.55
C GLN A 65 -21.29 -10.01 6.60
N GLU A 66 -20.38 -10.06 5.62
CA GLU A 66 -20.22 -11.19 4.72
C GLU A 66 -19.86 -12.49 5.46
N ILE A 67 -18.95 -12.43 6.44
CA ILE A 67 -18.57 -13.58 7.28
C ILE A 67 -19.77 -14.05 8.12
N VAL A 68 -20.51 -13.12 8.72
CA VAL A 68 -21.67 -13.45 9.58
C VAL A 68 -22.81 -14.06 8.76
N THR A 69 -23.06 -13.54 7.55
CA THR A 69 -24.17 -13.97 6.70
C THR A 69 -23.84 -15.26 5.93
N GLY A 70 -22.56 -15.62 5.80
CA GLY A 70 -22.07 -16.80 5.10
C GLY A 70 -22.33 -18.13 5.81
N THR A 71 -23.58 -18.41 6.16
CA THR A 71 -23.97 -19.69 6.77
C THR A 71 -24.73 -20.57 5.77
N PRO A 72 -24.45 -21.89 5.69
CA PRO A 72 -23.35 -22.60 6.37
C PRO A 72 -21.98 -22.17 5.86
N ILE A 73 -20.95 -22.33 6.70
CA ILE A 73 -19.56 -22.06 6.29
C ILE A 73 -19.13 -23.15 5.30
N THR A 74 -18.67 -22.72 4.13
CA THR A 74 -18.17 -23.52 3.02
C THR A 74 -16.79 -23.02 2.61
N ALA A 75 -16.04 -23.80 1.82
CA ALA A 75 -14.77 -23.33 1.26
C ALA A 75 -14.92 -22.05 0.39
N GLY A 76 -16.14 -21.76 -0.10
CA GLY A 76 -16.43 -20.57 -0.91
C GLY A 76 -16.73 -19.29 -0.11
N ASN A 77 -16.95 -19.37 1.21
CA ASN A 77 -17.27 -18.21 2.06
C ASN A 77 -16.39 -18.12 3.33
N ILE A 78 -15.36 -18.96 3.45
CA ILE A 78 -14.36 -18.89 4.52
C ILE A 78 -13.47 -17.63 4.42
N ALA A 79 -13.40 -17.03 3.23
CA ALA A 79 -12.74 -15.77 2.97
C ALA A 79 -13.71 -14.83 2.23
N PRO A 80 -13.51 -13.50 2.31
CA PRO A 80 -14.29 -12.56 1.53
C PRO A 80 -14.23 -12.88 0.04
N GLN A 81 -15.38 -12.88 -0.62
CA GLN A 81 -15.54 -13.04 -2.05
C GLN A 81 -14.80 -11.94 -2.78
N ARG A 82 -14.07 -12.35 -3.82
CA ARG A 82 -13.24 -11.44 -4.59
C ARG A 82 -14.09 -10.66 -5.62
N SER A 83 -13.92 -9.34 -5.71
CA SER A 83 -14.60 -8.50 -6.71
C SER A 83 -13.77 -7.31 -7.23
N PRO A 84 -13.74 -7.06 -8.56
CA PRO A 84 -14.28 -7.92 -9.63
C PRO A 84 -13.51 -9.24 -9.64
N LEU A 85 -13.78 -10.21 -10.52
CA LEU A 85 -12.90 -11.39 -10.59
C LEU A 85 -11.50 -10.98 -11.08
N PRO A 86 -10.49 -11.02 -10.21
CA PRO A 86 -9.30 -11.75 -10.55
C PRO A 86 -9.20 -12.91 -9.56
N ALA A 87 -10.11 -13.88 -9.69
CA ALA A 87 -9.91 -15.18 -9.06
C ALA A 87 -8.60 -15.79 -9.58
N ILE A 88 -7.92 -16.58 -8.75
CA ILE A 88 -6.73 -17.34 -9.19
C ILE A 88 -7.13 -18.16 -10.42
N GLY A 89 -6.48 -17.94 -11.56
CA GLY A 89 -6.80 -18.59 -12.84
C GLY A 89 -7.73 -17.81 -13.78
N SER A 90 -8.18 -16.60 -13.41
CA SER A 90 -8.87 -15.66 -14.32
C SER A 90 -7.92 -14.55 -14.80
N THR A 91 -8.25 -13.85 -15.89
CA THR A 91 -7.43 -12.77 -16.47
C THR A 91 -8.16 -11.42 -16.29
N PRO A 92 -7.66 -10.47 -15.48
CA PRO A 92 -6.42 -10.49 -14.71
C PRO A 92 -6.28 -11.55 -13.65
N THR A 93 -5.07 -12.08 -13.48
CA THR A 93 -4.69 -12.67 -12.20
C THR A 93 -3.92 -11.62 -11.43
N ILE A 94 -4.57 -10.96 -10.47
CA ILE A 94 -3.92 -10.18 -9.41
C ILE A 94 -4.11 -10.98 -8.13
N PRO A 95 -3.17 -11.88 -7.78
CA PRO A 95 -3.40 -12.92 -6.76
C PRO A 95 -3.81 -12.39 -5.39
N ASN A 96 -3.35 -11.19 -5.05
CA ASN A 96 -3.59 -10.60 -3.74
C ASN A 96 -4.77 -9.64 -3.74
N LEU A 97 -5.36 -9.26 -4.89
CA LEU A 97 -6.51 -8.36 -4.88
C LEU A 97 -7.75 -9.13 -4.46
N ILE A 98 -8.35 -8.71 -3.34
CA ILE A 98 -9.61 -9.24 -2.85
C ILE A 98 -10.75 -8.40 -3.38
N ARG A 99 -10.79 -7.11 -3.05
CA ARG A 99 -11.93 -6.27 -3.41
C ARG A 99 -11.46 -4.91 -3.90
N ARG A 100 -12.20 -4.27 -4.79
CA ARG A 100 -12.07 -2.84 -5.04
C ARG A 100 -13.45 -2.20 -5.13
N SER A 101 -13.50 -0.89 -5.01
CA SER A 101 -14.73 -0.16 -5.34
C SER A 101 -14.98 -0.25 -6.85
N VAL A 102 -16.10 -0.85 -7.23
CA VAL A 102 -16.56 -0.92 -8.61
C VAL A 102 -18.03 -0.52 -8.66
N ARG A 103 -18.42 0.21 -9.69
CA ARG A 103 -19.82 0.49 -9.99
C ARG A 103 -20.56 -0.78 -10.41
N SER A 104 -21.82 -0.90 -10.04
CA SER A 104 -22.65 -2.07 -10.42
C SER A 104 -21.99 -3.40 -10.02
N ASP A 105 -21.43 -3.44 -8.81
CA ASP A 105 -20.75 -4.63 -8.28
C ASP A 105 -21.76 -5.77 -8.07
N ALA A 106 -21.74 -6.75 -8.96
CA ALA A 106 -22.71 -7.84 -9.01
C ALA A 106 -22.30 -9.02 -8.10
N LEU A 107 -21.95 -8.71 -6.85
CA LEU A 107 -21.60 -9.72 -5.84
C LEU A 107 -22.86 -10.40 -5.29
N PRO A 108 -22.97 -11.74 -5.39
CA PRO A 108 -24.09 -12.46 -4.79
C PRO A 108 -23.95 -12.52 -3.25
N PRO A 109 -25.07 -12.62 -2.51
CA PRO A 109 -25.03 -12.88 -1.07
C PRO A 109 -24.19 -14.15 -0.75
N PRO A 110 -23.45 -14.18 0.37
CA PRO A 110 -23.47 -13.25 1.50
C PRO A 110 -22.64 -11.97 1.31
N ALA A 111 -21.95 -11.81 0.18
CA ALA A 111 -21.08 -10.67 -0.02
C ALA A 111 -21.86 -9.36 -0.15
N VAL A 112 -21.28 -8.28 0.37
CA VAL A 112 -21.82 -6.93 0.25
C VAL A 112 -21.20 -6.25 -0.96
N ALA A 113 -22.05 -5.88 -1.92
CA ALA A 113 -21.67 -5.15 -3.11
C ALA A 113 -21.09 -3.76 -2.78
N SER A 114 -20.08 -3.34 -3.55
CA SER A 114 -19.53 -1.99 -3.50
C SER A 114 -20.60 -0.91 -3.71
N ARG A 115 -20.47 0.19 -2.96
CA ARG A 115 -21.32 1.39 -3.06
C ARG A 115 -20.78 2.43 -4.06
N ALA A 116 -19.85 2.03 -4.94
CA ALA A 116 -19.22 2.96 -5.86
C ALA A 116 -20.19 3.46 -6.94
N SER A 117 -20.05 4.73 -7.28
CA SER A 117 -20.81 5.40 -8.34
C SER A 117 -20.08 5.29 -9.68
N ALA A 118 -20.74 5.66 -10.77
CA ALA A 118 -20.16 5.61 -12.11
C ALA A 118 -19.15 6.74 -12.40
N VAL A 119 -18.17 6.94 -11.49
CA VAL A 119 -17.12 7.95 -11.60
C VAL A 119 -15.77 7.29 -11.27
N ASN A 120 -14.94 7.05 -12.27
CA ASN A 120 -13.66 6.36 -12.14
C ASN A 120 -12.55 7.28 -11.60
N SER A 121 -11.70 6.77 -10.72
CA SER A 121 -10.64 7.59 -10.10
C SER A 121 -9.49 7.99 -11.03
N ALA A 122 -9.27 7.26 -12.13
CA ALA A 122 -8.20 7.54 -13.09
C ALA A 122 -8.66 8.33 -14.32
N THR A 123 -9.87 8.05 -14.84
CA THR A 123 -10.34 8.63 -16.10
C THR A 123 -11.32 9.80 -15.93
N ASP A 124 -12.10 9.83 -14.85
CA ASP A 124 -13.11 10.87 -14.65
C ASP A 124 -12.54 12.00 -13.79
N ALA A 125 -11.92 12.95 -14.48
CA ALA A 125 -11.30 14.10 -13.84
C ALA A 125 -12.34 14.97 -13.12
N PRO A 126 -12.16 15.30 -11.83
CA PRO A 126 -12.93 16.35 -11.16
C PRO A 126 -12.65 17.72 -11.78
N LEU A 127 -13.44 18.74 -11.40
CA LEU A 127 -13.29 20.12 -11.89
C LEU A 127 -11.89 20.74 -11.70
N ASN A 128 -11.10 20.22 -10.74
CA ASN A 128 -9.72 20.66 -10.53
C ASN A 128 -8.67 19.89 -11.37
N GLY A 129 -9.12 19.00 -12.28
CA GLY A 129 -8.28 18.21 -13.18
C GLY A 129 -7.50 17.07 -12.52
N ARG A 130 -7.67 16.82 -11.21
CA ARG A 130 -6.83 15.85 -10.48
C ARG A 130 -7.42 14.45 -10.48
N THR A 131 -6.76 13.53 -11.17
CA THR A 131 -7.06 12.09 -11.11
C THR A 131 -6.03 11.33 -10.27
N VAL A 132 -6.33 10.07 -9.94
CA VAL A 132 -5.39 9.14 -9.34
C VAL A 132 -4.91 8.19 -10.44
N SER A 133 -3.67 8.35 -10.88
CA SER A 133 -3.09 7.50 -11.92
C SER A 133 -2.99 6.04 -11.48
N LEU A 134 -2.95 5.13 -12.45
CA LEU A 134 -2.75 3.70 -12.18
C LEU A 134 -1.42 3.42 -11.46
N SER A 135 -0.35 4.14 -11.83
CA SER A 135 0.94 4.08 -11.13
C SER A 135 0.84 4.53 -9.68
N ARG A 136 0.06 5.59 -9.39
CA ARG A 136 -0.17 6.05 -8.02
C ARG A 136 -0.94 5.02 -7.20
N TRP A 137 -1.93 4.36 -7.81
CA TRP A 137 -2.61 3.22 -7.19
C TRP A 137 -1.65 2.07 -6.89
N ASN A 138 -0.67 1.79 -7.75
CA ASN A 138 0.28 0.71 -7.55
C ASN A 138 1.60 1.14 -6.86
N ARG A 139 1.64 2.30 -6.19
CA ARG A 139 2.86 2.73 -5.46
C ARG A 139 3.25 1.77 -4.33
N HIS A 140 2.31 0.94 -3.87
CA HIS A 140 2.53 -0.10 -2.87
C HIS A 140 3.04 -1.43 -3.45
N TYR A 141 3.19 -1.57 -4.77
CA TYR A 141 3.72 -2.76 -5.45
C TYR A 141 2.99 -4.09 -5.18
N LEU A 142 1.69 -4.04 -4.83
CA LEU A 142 0.86 -5.24 -4.67
C LEU A 142 0.16 -5.65 -5.97
N VAL A 143 0.33 -4.86 -7.03
CA VAL A 143 -0.06 -5.22 -8.40
C VAL A 143 1.21 -5.45 -9.21
N PRO A 144 1.30 -6.54 -9.98
CA PRO A 144 2.45 -6.77 -10.85
C PRO A 144 2.75 -5.56 -11.74
N LYS A 145 4.04 -5.23 -11.88
CA LYS A 145 4.49 -4.11 -12.72
C LYS A 145 4.46 -4.49 -14.19
N ALA A 146 4.22 -3.51 -15.05
CA ALA A 146 4.37 -3.67 -16.50
C ALA A 146 5.83 -3.90 -16.92
N ASN A 147 6.78 -3.22 -16.27
CA ASN A 147 8.20 -3.39 -16.51
C ASN A 147 8.91 -3.71 -15.18
N THR A 148 9.52 -4.89 -15.09
CA THR A 148 10.26 -5.32 -13.90
C THR A 148 11.72 -4.85 -13.87
N GLY A 149 12.22 -4.27 -14.96
CA GLY A 149 13.60 -3.80 -15.11
C GLY A 149 13.82 -2.34 -14.75
N ASN A 150 12.81 -1.63 -14.22
CA ASN A 150 12.92 -0.25 -13.78
C ASN A 150 12.21 -0.02 -12.43
N ASP A 151 12.35 1.16 -11.85
CA ASP A 151 11.70 1.54 -10.59
C ASP A 151 10.29 2.13 -10.79
N SER A 152 9.71 2.05 -12.00
CA SER A 152 8.36 2.56 -12.23
C SER A 152 7.32 1.72 -11.49
N SER A 153 6.24 2.35 -11.05
CA SER A 153 5.10 1.67 -10.42
C SER A 153 3.98 1.35 -11.41
N ASP A 154 4.20 1.57 -12.71
CA ASP A 154 3.20 1.29 -13.74
C ASP A 154 2.73 -0.17 -13.62
N PRO A 155 1.43 -0.39 -13.31
CA PRO A 155 0.91 -1.74 -13.16
C PRO A 155 0.83 -2.41 -14.53
N ILE A 156 0.76 -3.74 -14.51
CA ILE A 156 0.61 -4.58 -15.69
C ILE A 156 -0.48 -4.03 -16.62
N SER A 157 -0.08 -3.78 -17.87
CA SER A 157 -0.93 -3.19 -18.92
C SER A 157 -0.66 -3.90 -20.24
N GLY A 158 -1.54 -4.81 -20.68
CA GLY A 158 -1.77 -5.25 -22.07
C GLY A 158 -0.59 -5.59 -23.02
N ALA A 159 0.65 -5.64 -22.55
CA ALA A 159 1.87 -5.80 -23.34
C ALA A 159 2.20 -7.30 -23.58
N PRO A 160 2.93 -7.66 -24.66
CA PRO A 160 2.94 -9.02 -25.24
C PRO A 160 3.53 -10.12 -24.36
N MET A 161 4.10 -9.82 -23.20
CA MET A 161 4.56 -10.83 -22.23
C MET A 161 3.41 -11.42 -21.39
N PHE A 162 2.25 -10.75 -21.33
CA PHE A 162 1.09 -11.22 -20.56
C PHE A 162 -0.21 -10.94 -21.34
N ALA A 163 -0.74 -11.97 -21.98
CA ALA A 163 -2.01 -11.90 -22.69
C ALA A 163 -3.14 -11.65 -21.69
N SER A 164 -3.58 -10.39 -21.55
CA SER A 164 -4.55 -9.96 -20.52
C SER A 164 -4.05 -10.26 -19.10
N PRO A 165 -3.69 -9.22 -18.33
CA PRO A 165 -4.67 -8.16 -18.06
C PRO A 165 -4.18 -6.73 -17.85
N GLN A 166 -5.14 -5.82 -17.76
CA GLN A 166 -4.98 -4.43 -17.33
C GLN A 166 -5.47 -4.27 -15.88
N PHE A 167 -4.64 -3.71 -15.00
CA PHE A 167 -5.14 -3.20 -13.71
C PHE A 167 -6.10 -2.03 -13.96
N TRP A 168 -7.29 -2.07 -13.34
CA TRP A 168 -8.21 -0.93 -13.40
C TRP A 168 -8.27 -0.18 -12.08
N ALA A 169 -8.24 1.16 -12.18
CA ALA A 169 -8.43 2.04 -11.06
C ALA A 169 -9.83 1.83 -10.45
N PRO A 170 -9.95 1.85 -9.12
CA PRO A 170 -11.25 1.81 -8.46
C PRO A 170 -12.13 3.01 -8.81
N ASP A 171 -13.44 2.81 -8.70
CA ASP A 171 -14.45 3.85 -8.86
C ASP A 171 -14.67 4.61 -7.54
N TRP A 172 -15.15 5.84 -7.60
CA TRP A 172 -15.43 6.64 -6.42
C TRP A 172 -16.71 6.20 -5.73
N VAL A 173 -16.62 5.90 -4.44
CA VAL A 173 -17.76 5.92 -3.52
C VAL A 173 -17.98 7.36 -3.08
N LEU A 174 -19.18 7.87 -3.36
CA LEU A 174 -19.58 9.22 -2.95
C LEU A 174 -20.23 9.15 -1.57
N VAL A 175 -19.72 9.97 -0.65
CA VAL A 175 -20.24 10.09 0.71
C VAL A 175 -21.15 11.30 0.76
N THR A 176 -22.42 11.05 1.07
CA THR A 176 -23.44 12.08 1.24
C THR A 176 -23.70 12.34 2.72
N ARG A 177 -24.57 13.30 3.06
CA ARG A 177 -25.02 13.52 4.44
C ARG A 177 -25.76 12.31 5.04
N SER A 178 -26.29 11.41 4.20
CA SER A 178 -26.91 10.16 4.64
C SER A 178 -25.94 8.96 4.66
N GLY A 179 -24.66 9.20 4.37
CA GLY A 179 -23.63 8.17 4.26
C GLY A 179 -23.27 7.80 2.81
N PRO A 180 -22.43 6.76 2.65
CA PRO A 180 -22.01 6.27 1.35
C PRO A 180 -23.15 5.53 0.64
N ALA A 181 -23.39 5.87 -0.63
CA ALA A 181 -24.36 5.17 -1.46
C ALA A 181 -24.00 5.32 -2.94
N VAL A 182 -24.54 4.42 -3.77
CA VAL A 182 -24.45 4.54 -5.22
C VAL A 182 -25.26 5.77 -5.64
N GLN A 183 -24.62 6.71 -6.31
CA GLN A 183 -25.26 7.94 -6.79
C GLN A 183 -25.31 7.96 -8.31
N SER A 184 -26.46 8.33 -8.85
CA SER A 184 -26.70 8.53 -10.29
C SER A 184 -27.05 9.97 -10.66
N GLY A 185 -27.37 10.82 -9.66
CA GLY A 185 -27.90 12.17 -9.84
C GLY A 185 -26.86 13.29 -9.98
N ILE A 186 -25.91 13.18 -10.90
CA ILE A 186 -25.06 14.34 -11.26
C ILE A 186 -25.93 15.32 -12.07
N GLY A 187 -26.30 16.49 -11.54
CA GLY A 187 -27.20 17.39 -12.26
C GLY A 187 -27.59 18.67 -11.53
N THR A 188 -28.69 19.29 -11.99
CA THR A 188 -29.29 20.52 -11.47
C THR A 188 -30.59 20.21 -10.72
N GLY A 189 -30.84 20.90 -9.60
CA GLY A 189 -32.07 20.72 -8.81
C GLY A 189 -31.84 20.73 -7.29
N ALA A 190 -32.94 20.66 -6.52
CA ALA A 190 -32.91 20.73 -5.05
C ALA A 190 -32.17 19.54 -4.39
N SER A 191 -32.18 18.37 -5.03
CA SER A 191 -31.55 17.14 -4.55
C SER A 191 -30.24 16.79 -5.29
N ALA A 192 -29.71 17.71 -6.09
CA ALA A 192 -28.49 17.48 -6.84
C ALA A 192 -27.28 17.26 -5.92
N LEU A 193 -26.35 16.39 -6.33
CA LEU A 193 -25.18 16.01 -5.52
C LEU A 193 -24.27 17.20 -5.14
N ASN A 194 -24.29 18.27 -5.93
CA ASN A 194 -23.51 19.49 -5.73
C ASN A 194 -24.29 20.62 -5.03
N ASN A 195 -25.57 20.44 -4.70
CA ASN A 195 -26.38 21.49 -4.10
C ASN A 195 -26.20 21.50 -2.56
N PRO A 196 -25.59 22.55 -1.99
CA PRO A 196 -25.20 22.58 -0.57
C PRO A 196 -26.35 22.87 0.40
N VAL A 197 -27.57 23.13 -0.08
CA VAL A 197 -28.75 23.44 0.77
C VAL A 197 -28.88 22.42 1.89
N SER A 198 -29.10 22.88 3.13
CA SER A 198 -29.05 22.06 4.35
C SER A 198 -30.04 20.89 4.36
N THR A 199 -31.17 21.02 3.68
CA THR A 199 -32.19 19.97 3.55
C THR A 199 -31.84 18.90 2.52
N ASN A 200 -30.82 19.11 1.68
CA ASN A 200 -30.37 18.13 0.71
C ASN A 200 -29.53 17.05 1.41
N THR A 201 -30.13 15.88 1.59
CA THR A 201 -29.49 14.70 2.18
C THR A 201 -28.52 13.99 1.23
N SER A 202 -28.65 14.24 -0.08
CA SER A 202 -27.82 13.68 -1.15
C SER A 202 -26.57 14.53 -1.45
N PHE A 203 -26.42 15.68 -0.78
CA PHE A 203 -25.24 16.54 -0.97
C PHE A 203 -23.96 15.76 -0.62
N VAL A 204 -23.02 15.72 -1.56
CA VAL A 204 -21.76 14.99 -1.43
C VAL A 204 -20.79 15.80 -0.56
N THR A 205 -20.42 15.24 0.58
CA THR A 205 -19.48 15.84 1.54
C THR A 205 -18.06 15.31 1.35
N GLY A 206 -17.89 14.17 0.68
CA GLY A 206 -16.60 13.56 0.43
C GLY A 206 -16.69 12.41 -0.57
N ARG A 207 -15.53 11.89 -0.96
CA ARG A 207 -15.44 10.68 -1.78
C ARG A 207 -14.22 9.87 -1.38
N TYR A 208 -14.32 8.57 -1.48
CA TYR A 208 -13.21 7.65 -1.29
C TYR A 208 -13.27 6.56 -2.35
N ALA A 209 -12.12 5.95 -2.60
CA ALA A 209 -11.94 4.82 -3.49
C ALA A 209 -11.00 3.86 -2.76
N TYR A 210 -11.13 2.56 -3.02
CA TYR A 210 -10.44 1.55 -2.25
C TYR A 210 -10.08 0.34 -3.11
N ALA A 211 -8.97 -0.29 -2.75
CA ALA A 211 -8.57 -1.63 -3.15
C ALA A 211 -8.10 -2.35 -1.87
N VAL A 212 -8.64 -3.54 -1.62
CA VAL A 212 -8.35 -4.40 -0.49
C VAL A 212 -7.52 -5.55 -1.02
N TYR A 213 -6.33 -5.69 -0.47
CA TYR A 213 -5.42 -6.78 -0.79
C TYR A 213 -5.34 -7.75 0.38
N ASP A 214 -5.23 -9.03 0.06
CA ASP A 214 -4.84 -10.08 0.99
C ASP A 214 -3.32 -10.14 1.02
N GLU A 215 -2.78 -9.66 2.14
CA GLU A 215 -1.37 -9.81 2.49
C GLU A 215 -1.14 -11.03 3.40
N GLY A 216 -2.21 -11.76 3.74
CA GLY A 216 -2.14 -13.01 4.48
C GLY A 216 -1.39 -14.06 3.67
N GLY A 217 -0.26 -14.53 4.20
CA GLY A 217 0.61 -15.46 3.49
C GLY A 217 1.64 -14.79 2.56
N LEU A 218 1.75 -13.45 2.54
CA LEU A 218 2.97 -12.82 2.06
C LEU A 218 4.11 -13.17 2.99
N LEU A 219 5.09 -13.85 2.42
CA LEU A 219 6.24 -14.30 3.15
C LEU A 219 7.25 -13.16 3.20
N ASP A 220 7.51 -12.61 4.39
CA ASP A 220 8.57 -11.61 4.56
C ASP A 220 9.91 -12.24 4.21
N PHE A 221 10.40 -11.88 3.03
CA PHE A 221 11.63 -12.37 2.49
C PHE A 221 12.86 -11.86 3.24
N ASN A 222 12.74 -10.98 4.24
CA ASN A 222 13.81 -10.62 5.17
C ASN A 222 13.91 -11.58 6.35
N ILE A 223 12.88 -12.38 6.61
CA ILE A 223 12.84 -13.32 7.74
C ILE A 223 12.75 -14.76 7.25
N ALA A 224 12.24 -15.00 6.05
CA ALA A 224 11.86 -16.33 5.60
C ALA A 224 12.98 -17.28 5.15
N GLY A 225 12.75 -18.59 5.30
CA GLY A 225 13.57 -19.63 4.71
C GLY A 225 14.50 -20.33 5.70
N TYR A 226 14.43 -21.65 5.67
CA TYR A 226 15.32 -22.53 6.43
C TYR A 226 16.53 -22.94 5.57
N PRO A 227 17.78 -22.89 6.10
CA PRO A 227 18.94 -23.43 5.40
C PRO A 227 18.82 -24.96 5.31
N PHE A 228 18.42 -25.45 4.14
CA PHE A 228 18.39 -26.89 3.86
C PHE A 228 19.82 -27.36 3.61
N PRO A 229 20.32 -28.40 4.32
CA PRO A 229 21.56 -29.03 3.94
C PRO A 229 21.38 -29.68 2.57
N SER A 230 22.44 -29.69 1.75
CA SER A 230 22.55 -30.58 0.60
C SER A 230 22.03 -31.98 1.00
N PRO A 231 21.18 -32.65 0.20
CA PRO A 231 20.76 -34.01 0.51
C PRO A 231 21.99 -34.91 0.58
N SER A 232 22.49 -35.15 1.79
CA SER A 232 23.52 -36.16 2.01
C SER A 232 22.89 -37.52 1.73
N PRO A 233 23.52 -38.39 0.93
CA PRO A 233 23.00 -39.73 0.63
C PRO A 233 23.23 -40.68 1.82
N VAL A 234 22.89 -40.24 3.03
CA VAL A 234 22.91 -41.08 4.22
C VAL A 234 21.52 -41.66 4.38
N ALA A 235 21.45 -42.99 4.31
CA ALA A 235 20.27 -43.85 4.38
C ALA A 235 19.61 -43.88 5.77
N THR A 236 19.52 -42.73 6.43
CA THR A 236 18.83 -42.58 7.72
C THR A 236 18.18 -41.21 7.66
N PRO A 237 16.84 -41.10 7.73
CA PRO A 237 16.20 -39.80 7.62
C PRO A 237 16.80 -38.88 8.70
N PRO A 238 17.54 -37.81 8.33
CA PRO A 238 17.88 -36.80 9.32
C PRO A 238 16.54 -36.36 9.90
N SER A 239 16.46 -36.27 11.23
CA SER A 239 15.25 -36.05 12.02
C SER A 239 14.53 -34.74 11.64
N LEU A 240 13.91 -34.73 10.46
CA LEU A 240 13.05 -33.70 9.91
C LEU A 240 11.68 -33.68 10.63
N VAL A 241 11.51 -34.49 11.68
CA VAL A 241 10.21 -34.79 12.27
C VAL A 241 10.24 -34.53 13.78
N THR A 242 10.29 -33.25 14.17
CA THR A 242 9.64 -32.78 15.42
C THR A 242 9.27 -31.29 15.39
N GLY A 243 9.65 -30.55 14.35
CA GLY A 243 9.36 -29.12 14.22
C GLY A 243 8.27 -28.74 13.21
N ILE A 244 7.85 -29.64 12.33
CA ILE A 244 6.86 -29.36 11.25
C ILE A 244 5.50 -28.93 11.82
N GLY A 245 5.20 -29.26 13.08
CA GLY A 245 4.00 -28.81 13.79
C GLY A 245 4.01 -27.33 14.22
N ARG A 246 5.15 -26.62 14.16
CA ARG A 246 5.22 -25.18 14.45
C ARG A 246 5.04 -24.35 13.19
N LYS A 247 3.88 -24.44 12.55
CA LYS A 247 3.45 -23.40 11.60
C LYS A 247 3.20 -22.12 12.39
N GLY A 248 4.16 -21.21 12.41
CA GLY A 248 4.02 -19.94 13.15
C GLY A 248 5.10 -18.90 12.91
N THR A 249 6.30 -19.26 12.45
CA THR A 249 7.38 -18.30 12.19
C THR A 249 7.75 -18.26 10.72
N ALA A 250 7.76 -17.07 10.11
CA ALA A 250 8.18 -16.87 8.72
C ALA A 250 9.56 -17.50 8.44
N ALA A 251 10.45 -17.54 9.43
CA ALA A 251 11.80 -18.12 9.36
C ALA A 251 11.87 -19.61 8.96
N LEU A 252 10.78 -20.37 9.12
CA LEU A 252 10.73 -21.79 8.76
C LEU A 252 9.90 -22.04 7.49
N ALA A 253 9.55 -20.99 6.76
CA ALA A 253 8.80 -21.14 5.52
C ALA A 253 9.61 -21.89 4.46
N ASP A 254 8.93 -22.81 3.78
CA ASP A 254 9.46 -23.52 2.63
C ASP A 254 9.48 -22.60 1.41
N LEU A 255 10.67 -22.33 0.88
CA LEU A 255 10.88 -21.44 -0.26
C LEU A 255 10.85 -22.18 -1.61
N THR A 256 10.73 -23.51 -1.63
CA THR A 256 10.71 -24.31 -2.88
C THR A 256 9.48 -24.02 -3.74
N GLY A 257 8.43 -23.42 -3.16
CA GLY A 257 7.25 -22.95 -3.88
C GLY A 257 7.43 -21.60 -4.59
N ILE A 258 8.53 -20.87 -4.36
CA ILE A 258 8.76 -19.56 -4.99
C ILE A 258 9.00 -19.77 -6.49
N ARG A 259 8.11 -19.21 -7.32
CA ARG A 259 8.29 -19.16 -8.77
C ARG A 259 9.15 -17.97 -9.16
N LEU A 260 10.17 -18.20 -9.98
CA LEU A 260 11.08 -17.14 -10.44
C LEU A 260 10.43 -16.21 -11.47
N THR A 261 9.40 -16.70 -12.17
CA THR A 261 8.57 -15.92 -13.09
C THR A 261 7.12 -16.38 -12.97
N ALA A 262 6.18 -15.51 -13.35
CA ALA A 262 4.75 -15.88 -13.38
C ALA A 262 4.55 -17.07 -14.34
N GLY A 263 4.07 -18.20 -13.83
CA GLY A 263 3.92 -19.44 -14.59
C GLY A 263 5.21 -20.25 -14.82
N GLY A 264 6.39 -19.73 -14.44
CA GLY A 264 7.67 -20.38 -14.69
C GLY A 264 8.14 -21.34 -13.58
N ALA A 265 9.40 -21.75 -13.70
CA ALA A 265 10.05 -22.68 -12.79
C ALA A 265 10.14 -22.15 -11.36
N THR A 266 10.07 -23.07 -10.40
CA THR A 266 10.39 -22.77 -9.02
C THR A 266 11.89 -22.58 -8.82
N ALA A 267 12.26 -21.82 -7.80
CA ALA A 267 13.65 -21.61 -7.46
C ALA A 267 14.33 -22.95 -7.15
N SER A 268 15.49 -23.19 -7.77
CA SER A 268 16.27 -24.41 -7.50
C SER A 268 16.83 -24.38 -6.08
N GLN A 269 16.98 -25.56 -5.48
CA GLN A 269 17.51 -25.69 -4.12
C GLN A 269 18.84 -24.94 -3.91
N PRO A 270 19.82 -24.96 -4.83
CA PRO A 270 21.06 -24.20 -4.67
C PRO A 270 20.84 -22.68 -4.66
N SER A 271 19.90 -22.17 -5.45
CA SER A 271 19.55 -20.74 -5.48
C SER A 271 18.88 -20.30 -4.18
N LEU A 272 18.03 -21.16 -3.60
CA LEU A 272 17.40 -20.92 -2.31
C LEU A 272 18.42 -20.96 -1.17
N THR A 273 19.35 -21.92 -1.17
CA THR A 273 20.43 -21.99 -0.18
C THR A 273 21.34 -20.77 -0.26
N ARG A 274 21.73 -20.32 -1.46
CA ARG A 274 22.52 -19.08 -1.66
C ARG A 274 21.82 -17.86 -1.11
N LEU A 275 20.53 -17.76 -1.35
CA LEU A 275 19.71 -16.68 -0.88
C LEU A 275 19.62 -16.63 0.65
N VAL A 276 19.33 -17.78 1.27
CA VAL A 276 19.28 -17.90 2.73
C VAL A 276 20.66 -17.61 3.32
N ALA A 277 21.74 -18.06 2.68
CA ALA A 277 23.12 -17.81 3.09
C ALA A 277 23.54 -16.34 2.95
N TRP A 278 23.10 -15.64 1.90
CA TRP A 278 23.34 -14.21 1.74
C TRP A 278 22.69 -13.40 2.86
N ARG A 279 21.42 -13.66 3.17
CA ARG A 279 20.69 -12.94 4.22
C ARG A 279 21.18 -13.26 5.62
N ASN A 280 21.43 -14.54 5.88
CA ASN A 280 21.82 -15.03 7.19
C ASN A 280 23.34 -15.21 7.27
N TYR A 281 24.12 -14.40 6.55
CA TYR A 281 25.57 -14.59 6.40
C TYR A 281 26.29 -14.84 7.73
N ALA A 282 25.96 -14.03 8.75
CA ALA A 282 26.54 -14.16 10.08
C ALA A 282 26.03 -15.39 10.85
N THR A 283 24.72 -15.67 10.82
CA THR A 283 24.09 -16.72 11.62
C THR A 283 24.25 -18.12 11.03
N VAL A 284 24.32 -18.23 9.70
CA VAL A 284 24.65 -19.46 8.99
C VAL A 284 26.13 -19.55 8.58
N GLN A 285 26.98 -18.64 9.07
CA GLN A 285 28.42 -18.58 8.79
C GLN A 285 28.72 -18.91 7.31
N ALA A 286 28.06 -18.18 6.42
CA ALA A 286 28.10 -18.49 5.00
C ALA A 286 29.52 -18.35 4.44
N THR A 287 29.91 -19.31 3.60
CA THR A 287 31.22 -19.32 2.94
C THR A 287 31.06 -18.97 1.46
N GLY A 288 32.14 -18.46 0.85
CA GLY A 288 32.16 -18.04 -0.55
C GLY A 288 31.85 -16.56 -0.76
N VAL A 289 31.59 -16.19 -2.02
CA VAL A 289 31.33 -14.81 -2.47
C VAL A 289 30.04 -14.80 -3.28
N PHE A 290 29.18 -13.78 -3.12
CA PHE A 290 27.96 -13.66 -3.92
C PHE A 290 28.30 -13.61 -5.42
N PRO A 291 27.59 -14.35 -6.30
CA PRO A 291 26.35 -15.11 -6.07
C PRO A 291 26.55 -16.58 -5.66
N ALA A 292 27.77 -17.02 -5.37
CA ALA A 292 28.12 -18.40 -5.03
C ALA A 292 28.33 -18.59 -3.50
N LEU A 293 27.40 -18.10 -2.70
CA LEU A 293 27.40 -18.33 -1.25
C LEU A 293 26.89 -19.73 -0.91
N ALA A 294 27.49 -20.37 0.09
CA ALA A 294 27.03 -21.65 0.64
C ALA A 294 26.84 -21.53 2.15
N SER A 295 25.80 -22.16 2.69
CA SER A 295 25.70 -22.40 4.14
C SER A 295 26.78 -23.39 4.56
N SER A 296 27.48 -23.14 5.67
CA SER A 296 28.37 -24.17 6.21
C SER A 296 27.53 -25.33 6.77
N ASP A 297 28.04 -26.56 6.69
CA ASP A 297 27.29 -27.79 6.99
C ASP A 297 26.85 -27.93 8.48
N GLN A 298 27.17 -26.96 9.34
CA GLN A 298 26.92 -27.00 10.80
C GLN A 298 25.78 -26.09 11.29
N THR A 299 24.95 -25.54 10.40
CA THR A 299 24.25 -24.26 10.69
C THR A 299 22.77 -24.35 11.02
N GLN A 300 22.18 -25.56 11.06
CA GLN A 300 20.79 -25.72 11.49
C GLN A 300 20.60 -25.23 12.94
N ALA A 301 21.47 -25.63 13.86
CA ALA A 301 21.34 -25.32 15.28
C ALA A 301 21.55 -23.83 15.62
N PRO A 302 22.59 -23.13 15.11
CA PRO A 302 22.74 -21.68 15.31
C PRO A 302 21.61 -20.85 14.70
N PHE A 303 21.14 -21.22 13.50
CA PHE A 303 20.00 -20.57 12.85
C PHE A 303 18.70 -20.76 13.64
N LEU A 304 18.42 -21.99 14.09
CA LEU A 304 17.27 -22.29 14.96
C LEU A 304 17.38 -21.59 16.31
N ALA A 305 18.57 -21.53 16.91
CA ALA A 305 18.81 -20.82 18.17
C ALA A 305 18.54 -19.31 18.01
N PHE A 306 19.00 -18.69 16.93
CA PHE A 306 18.72 -17.29 16.61
C PHE A 306 17.23 -17.06 16.33
N ALA A 307 16.63 -17.85 15.44
CA ALA A 307 15.23 -17.68 15.02
C ALA A 307 14.21 -17.98 16.12
N LEU A 308 14.58 -18.82 17.11
CA LEU A 308 13.73 -19.17 18.26
C LEU A 308 14.07 -18.40 19.54
N GLY A 309 15.01 -17.44 19.50
CA GLY A 309 15.36 -16.59 20.63
C GLY A 309 16.11 -17.29 21.77
N SER A 310 16.91 -18.32 21.46
CA SER A 310 17.77 -18.98 22.44
C SER A 310 19.04 -18.15 22.71
N PRO A 311 19.40 -17.87 23.97
CA PRO A 311 20.41 -16.88 24.34
C PRO A 311 21.87 -17.29 24.10
N GLN A 312 22.14 -18.41 23.41
CA GLN A 312 23.52 -18.91 23.25
C GLN A 312 24.29 -18.34 22.05
N VAL A 313 23.70 -17.49 21.20
CA VAL A 313 24.41 -16.90 20.06
C VAL A 313 24.51 -15.39 20.23
N GLY A 314 25.53 -14.96 20.95
CA GLY A 314 25.92 -13.56 21.02
C GLY A 314 27.14 -13.36 21.90
N ILE A 315 28.32 -13.16 21.28
CA ILE A 315 29.35 -12.23 21.79
C ILE A 315 30.41 -11.81 20.76
N ASN A 316 30.48 -12.36 19.54
CA ASN A 316 31.50 -11.93 18.58
C ASN A 316 30.90 -11.14 17.41
N ASN A 317 30.53 -9.89 17.70
CA ASN A 317 30.22 -8.89 16.69
C ASN A 317 31.49 -8.48 15.94
N SER A 318 31.80 -9.16 14.83
CA SER A 318 32.59 -8.57 13.75
C SER A 318 31.64 -8.20 12.61
N LEU A 319 31.04 -7.02 12.71
CA LEU A 319 30.39 -6.35 11.58
C LEU A 319 31.47 -6.01 10.55
N LEU A 320 31.64 -6.88 9.56
CA LEU A 320 32.38 -6.53 8.35
C LEU A 320 31.45 -5.74 7.45
N THR A 321 31.64 -4.42 7.45
CA THR A 321 31.18 -3.53 6.37
C THR A 321 31.77 -4.02 5.05
N VAL A 322 30.91 -4.47 4.15
CA VAL A 322 31.26 -4.75 2.76
C VAL A 322 31.35 -3.39 2.05
N ALA A 323 32.52 -3.12 1.46
CA ALA A 323 32.71 -2.04 0.49
C ALA A 323 32.23 -2.48 -0.89
#